data_AF-A0A3R6E2J1-F1
#
_entry.id   AF-A0A3R6E2J1-F1
#
_cell.length_a   1.000
_cell.length_b   1.000
_cell.length_c   1.000
_cell.angle_alpha   90.00
_cell.angle_beta   90.00
_cell.angle_gamma   90.00
#
_symmetry.space_group_name_H-M   'P 1'
#
loop_
_entity.id
_entity.type
_entity.pdbx_description
1 polymer ?
#
loop_
_entity_poly.entity_id
_entity_poly.type
_entity_poly.pdbx_seq_one_letter_code
_entity_poly.pdbx_strand_id
1 'polypeptide(L)'
;MKNLFTSHKEELKDLLRYGVLKAEVLENPGLYNGRLGMTILFYEYSRYCDDPLYEQFADEIMDSVLELPNDLSLNFSNGLSGIGWGMAYLLKKGFIEGNMDEILSDIDQKLNKSDLKESDKGYSTYLNMREGKTDNENEILKNIWESCLYHSFLNNLKINI
;
A
#
# COMPACT_ATOMS: atom_id res chain seq x y z
N MET A 1 6.68 -6.48 6.50
CA MET A 1 6.20 -5.62 7.60
C MET A 1 6.55 -6.11 9.01
N LYS A 2 6.64 -7.43 9.25
CA LYS A 2 6.88 -8.09 10.56
C LYS A 2 7.85 -7.41 11.54
N ASN A 3 9.02 -6.97 11.09
CA ASN A 3 10.00 -6.33 11.96
C ASN A 3 9.45 -5.05 12.60
N LEU A 4 8.68 -4.25 11.85
CA LEU A 4 8.07 -3.02 12.33
C LEU A 4 7.02 -3.30 13.41
N PHE A 5 6.18 -4.31 13.20
CA PHE A 5 5.21 -4.77 14.20
C PHE A 5 5.88 -5.23 15.49
N THR A 6 6.99 -5.95 15.36
CA THR A 6 7.76 -6.45 16.52
C THR A 6 8.41 -5.29 17.28
N SER A 7 8.98 -4.32 16.57
CA SER A 7 9.64 -3.15 17.17
C SER A 7 8.67 -2.20 17.88
N HIS A 8 7.40 -2.16 17.49
CA HIS A 8 6.37 -1.28 18.08
C HIS A 8 5.31 -2.06 18.87
N LYS A 9 5.64 -3.27 19.36
CA LYS A 9 4.66 -4.19 19.96
C LYS A 9 3.79 -3.56 21.06
N GLU A 10 4.36 -2.70 21.89
CA GLU A 10 3.68 -2.06 23.02
C GLU A 10 2.55 -1.11 22.58
N GLU A 11 2.75 -0.40 21.48
CA GLU A 11 1.81 0.61 20.94
C GLU A 11 1.02 0.11 19.72
N LEU A 12 1.38 -1.06 19.18
CA LEU A 12 0.83 -1.61 17.95
C LEU A 12 -0.70 -1.73 17.99
N LYS A 13 -1.27 -2.11 19.13
CA LYS A 13 -2.72 -2.23 19.29
C LYS A 13 -3.43 -0.89 19.12
N ASP A 14 -2.87 0.18 19.67
CA ASP A 14 -3.46 1.51 19.59
C ASP A 14 -3.23 2.12 18.21
N LEU A 15 -2.07 1.87 17.60
CA LEU A 15 -1.79 2.19 16.21
C LEU A 15 -2.82 1.55 15.27
N LEU A 16 -3.13 0.26 15.44
CA LEU A 16 -4.10 -0.44 14.59
C LEU A 16 -5.53 0.05 14.78
N ARG A 17 -5.94 0.34 16.02
CA ARG A 17 -7.24 0.97 16.31
C ARG A 17 -7.37 2.32 15.59
N TYR A 18 -6.33 3.14 15.68
CA TYR A 18 -6.24 4.39 14.94
C TYR A 18 -6.30 4.15 13.42
N GLY A 19 -5.58 3.14 12.93
CA GLY A 19 -5.57 2.74 11.53
C GLY A 19 -6.96 2.39 11.00
N VAL A 20 -7.76 1.61 11.74
CA VAL A 20 -9.13 1.26 11.34
C VAL A 20 -9.98 2.51 11.20
N LEU A 21 -9.96 3.41 12.19
CA LEU A 21 -10.71 4.67 12.13
C LEU A 21 -10.24 5.59 10.99
N LYS A 22 -8.94 5.61 10.70
CA LYS A 22 -8.37 6.41 9.62
C LYS A 22 -8.78 5.88 8.24
N ALA A 23 -8.85 4.57 8.07
CA ALA A 23 -9.19 3.95 6.79
C ALA A 23 -10.58 4.38 6.29
N GLU A 24 -11.55 4.52 7.20
CA GLU A 24 -12.93 4.96 6.91
C GLU A 24 -13.03 6.33 6.23
N VAL A 25 -12.09 7.24 6.52
CA VAL A 25 -12.09 8.63 6.02
C VAL A 25 -11.03 8.87 4.94
N LEU A 26 -10.32 7.82 4.51
CA LEU A 26 -9.21 7.95 3.58
C LEU A 26 -9.72 7.90 2.14
N GLU A 27 -9.67 9.04 1.44
CA GLU A 27 -10.16 9.15 0.07
C GLU A 27 -9.09 8.79 -0.99
N ASN A 28 -7.81 8.95 -0.64
CA ASN A 28 -6.70 8.73 -1.56
C ASN A 28 -6.50 7.22 -1.83
N PRO A 29 -6.63 6.72 -3.08
CA PRO A 29 -6.43 5.31 -3.40
C PRO A 29 -4.95 4.87 -3.40
N GLY A 30 -4.03 5.82 -3.29
CA GLY A 30 -2.59 5.63 -3.42
C GLY A 30 -1.92 4.68 -2.42
N LEU A 31 -0.61 4.47 -2.64
CA LEU A 31 0.23 3.58 -1.83
C LEU A 31 0.64 4.21 -0.49
N TYR A 32 1.14 5.44 -0.51
CA TYR A 32 1.55 6.17 0.69
C TYR A 32 0.46 7.12 1.15
N ASN A 33 0.17 7.08 2.46
CA ASN A 33 -0.96 7.76 3.07
C ASN A 33 -2.25 7.60 2.23
N GLY A 34 -2.50 6.37 1.79
CA GLY A 34 -3.62 6.02 0.92
C GLY A 34 -4.15 4.61 1.22
N ARG A 35 -5.32 4.31 0.64
CA ARG A 35 -6.09 3.10 0.92
C ARG A 35 -5.34 1.82 0.58
N LEU A 36 -4.59 1.78 -0.50
CA LEU A 36 -3.78 0.60 -0.85
C LEU A 36 -2.67 0.35 0.18
N GLY A 37 -2.05 1.41 0.71
CA GLY A 37 -1.08 1.28 1.81
C GLY A 37 -1.70 0.71 3.08
N MET A 38 -2.89 1.18 3.45
CA MET A 38 -3.65 0.64 4.59
C MET A 38 -4.04 -0.83 4.38
N THR A 39 -4.46 -1.17 3.16
CA THR A 39 -4.80 -2.54 2.74
C THR A 39 -3.61 -3.48 2.93
N ILE A 40 -2.44 -3.10 2.40
CA ILE A 40 -1.19 -3.86 2.57
C ILE A 40 -0.85 -4.02 4.06
N LEU A 41 -1.02 -2.96 4.85
CA LEU A 41 -0.72 -2.99 6.28
C LEU A 41 -1.60 -4.00 7.02
N PHE A 42 -2.91 -4.03 6.75
CA PHE A 42 -3.84 -4.93 7.40
C PHE A 42 -3.68 -6.38 6.96
N TYR A 43 -3.46 -6.66 5.68
CA TYR A 43 -3.10 -8.00 5.22
C TYR A 43 -1.80 -8.51 5.86
N GLU A 44 -0.75 -7.68 5.90
CA GLU A 44 0.50 -8.03 6.56
C GLU A 44 0.30 -8.29 8.06
N TYR A 45 -0.55 -7.50 8.71
CA TYR A 45 -0.82 -7.66 10.13
C TYR A 45 -1.64 -8.93 10.41
N SER A 46 -2.69 -9.20 9.62
CA SER A 46 -3.47 -10.44 9.70
C SER A 46 -2.57 -11.67 9.64
N ARG A 47 -1.69 -11.73 8.64
CA ARG A 47 -0.71 -12.82 8.50
C ARG A 47 0.31 -12.88 9.65
N TYR A 48 0.64 -11.74 10.25
CA TYR A 48 1.56 -11.69 11.38
C TYR A 48 0.94 -12.21 12.68
N CYS A 49 -0.32 -11.89 12.97
CA CYS A 49 -1.01 -12.28 14.20
C CYS A 49 -1.89 -13.52 14.06
N ASP A 50 -2.05 -14.06 12.84
CA ASP A 50 -2.95 -15.17 12.53
C ASP A 50 -4.41 -14.85 12.89
N ASP A 51 -4.84 -13.61 12.63
CA ASP A 51 -6.19 -13.11 12.91
C ASP A 51 -6.88 -12.67 11.60
N PRO A 52 -7.92 -13.39 11.14
CA PRO A 52 -8.60 -13.08 9.89
C PRO A 52 -9.40 -11.77 9.93
N LEU A 53 -9.63 -11.18 11.12
CA LEU A 53 -10.34 -9.90 11.23
C LEU A 53 -9.67 -8.78 10.40
N TYR A 54 -8.33 -8.75 10.39
CA TYR A 54 -7.60 -7.74 9.64
C TYR A 54 -7.54 -8.03 8.14
N GLU A 55 -7.69 -9.28 7.73
CA GLU A 55 -7.91 -9.64 6.33
C GLU A 55 -9.26 -9.09 5.85
N GLN A 56 -10.32 -9.26 6.66
CA GLN A 56 -11.64 -8.71 6.36
C GLN A 56 -11.62 -7.18 6.20
N PHE A 57 -10.93 -6.47 7.10
CA PHE A 57 -10.76 -5.01 6.94
C PHE A 57 -9.96 -4.65 5.68
N ALA A 58 -8.96 -5.45 5.31
CA ALA A 58 -8.19 -5.21 4.10
C ALA A 58 -9.07 -5.41 2.85
N ASP A 59 -9.89 -6.46 2.80
CA ASP A 59 -10.83 -6.74 1.72
C ASP A 59 -11.84 -5.60 1.54
N GLU A 60 -12.44 -5.10 2.63
CA GLU A 60 -13.39 -3.98 2.60
C GLU A 60 -12.78 -2.71 2.01
N ILE A 61 -11.52 -2.41 2.35
CA ILE A 61 -10.81 -1.24 1.79
C ILE A 61 -10.44 -1.49 0.33
N MET A 62 -10.06 -2.72 -0.02
CA MET A 62 -9.60 -3.10 -1.34
C MET A 62 -10.65 -2.87 -2.42
N ASP A 63 -11.93 -3.16 -2.13
CA ASP A 63 -13.04 -2.90 -3.07
C ASP A 63 -13.07 -1.44 -3.54
N SER A 64 -12.78 -0.50 -2.64
CA SER A 64 -12.70 0.93 -2.97
C SER A 64 -11.42 1.35 -3.71
N VAL A 65 -10.36 0.53 -3.67
CA VAL A 65 -9.10 0.77 -4.41
C VAL A 65 -9.25 0.38 -5.88
N LEU A 66 -10.11 -0.61 -6.18
CA LEU A 66 -10.35 -1.07 -7.55
C LEU A 66 -11.06 -0.02 -8.42
N GLU A 67 -11.76 0.93 -7.81
CA GLU A 67 -12.39 2.08 -8.49
C GLU A 67 -11.40 3.25 -8.69
N LEU A 68 -10.41 3.06 -9.57
CA LEU A 68 -9.37 4.06 -9.81
C LEU A 68 -9.89 5.30 -10.57
N PRO A 69 -9.61 6.53 -10.09
CA PRO A 69 -9.87 7.75 -10.86
C PRO A 69 -9.12 7.77 -12.20
N ASN A 70 -9.74 8.35 -13.21
CA ASN A 70 -9.16 8.42 -14.57
C ASN A 70 -7.93 9.34 -14.66
N ASP A 71 -7.80 10.30 -13.75
CA ASP A 71 -6.82 11.38 -13.74
C ASP A 71 -5.72 11.22 -12.68
N LEU A 72 -5.52 9.99 -12.19
CA LEU A 72 -4.42 9.70 -11.26
C LEU A 72 -3.07 10.10 -11.84
N SER A 73 -2.24 10.72 -11.00
CA SER A 73 -0.85 11.01 -11.34
C SER A 73 -0.08 9.72 -11.64
N LEU A 74 1.09 9.85 -12.27
CA LEU A 74 1.92 8.68 -12.58
C LEU A 74 2.92 8.34 -11.47
N ASN A 75 2.98 9.15 -10.40
CA ASN A 75 4.01 9.05 -9.38
C ASN A 75 3.86 7.80 -8.48
N PHE A 76 4.90 7.50 -7.70
CA PHE A 76 4.94 6.31 -6.84
C PHE A 76 4.15 6.44 -5.54
N SER A 77 3.97 7.65 -5.03
CA SER A 77 3.36 7.88 -3.71
C SER A 77 1.84 7.64 -3.77
N ASN A 78 1.17 8.34 -4.68
CA ASN A 78 -0.29 8.32 -4.82
C ASN A 78 -0.77 8.18 -6.26
N GLY A 79 0.13 7.76 -7.15
CA GLY A 79 -0.16 7.58 -8.57
C GLY A 79 -0.11 6.13 -9.03
N LEU A 80 -0.24 5.96 -10.35
CA LEU A 80 -0.37 4.65 -11.00
C LEU A 80 0.83 3.73 -10.76
N SER A 81 2.06 4.24 -10.70
CA SER A 81 3.23 3.38 -10.44
C SER A 81 3.23 2.80 -9.01
N GLY A 82 2.78 3.58 -8.03
CA GLY A 82 2.62 3.11 -6.65
C GLY A 82 1.48 2.11 -6.51
N ILE A 83 0.35 2.42 -7.14
CA ILE A 83 -0.82 1.54 -7.15
C ILE A 83 -0.49 0.21 -7.82
N GLY A 84 0.14 0.25 -8.99
CA GLY A 84 0.60 -0.94 -9.70
C GLY A 84 1.57 -1.77 -8.86
N TRP A 85 2.52 -1.13 -8.17
CA TRP A 85 3.46 -1.82 -7.28
C TRP A 85 2.73 -2.51 -6.12
N GLY A 86 1.79 -1.81 -5.46
CA GLY A 86 1.06 -2.38 -4.34
C GLY A 86 0.13 -3.53 -4.74
N MET A 87 -0.55 -3.42 -5.89
CA MET A 87 -1.35 -4.52 -6.45
C MET A 87 -0.49 -5.74 -6.79
N ALA A 88 0.66 -5.53 -7.44
CA ALA A 88 1.61 -6.60 -7.74
C ALA A 88 2.16 -7.24 -6.46
N TYR A 89 2.43 -6.45 -5.42
CA TYR A 89 2.83 -6.94 -4.11
C TYR A 89 1.78 -7.87 -3.50
N LEU A 90 0.51 -7.46 -3.49
CA LEU A 90 -0.59 -8.25 -2.93
C LEU A 90 -0.73 -9.61 -3.64
N LEU A 91 -0.70 -9.61 -4.98
CA LEU A 91 -0.74 -10.82 -5.80
C LEU A 91 0.46 -11.74 -5.52
N LYS A 92 1.68 -11.18 -5.53
CA LYS A 92 2.92 -11.94 -5.32
C LYS A 92 2.98 -12.58 -3.94
N LYS A 93 2.44 -11.92 -2.93
CA LYS A 93 2.37 -12.44 -1.56
C LYS A 93 1.19 -13.37 -1.33
N GLY A 94 0.31 -13.57 -2.32
CA GLY A 94 -0.90 -14.38 -2.20
C GLY A 94 -1.88 -13.81 -1.18
N PHE A 95 -1.98 -12.49 -1.07
CA PHE A 95 -3.05 -11.83 -0.31
C PHE A 95 -4.32 -11.71 -1.14
N ILE A 96 -4.18 -11.56 -2.47
CA ILE A 96 -5.28 -11.56 -3.42
C ILE A 96 -4.98 -12.56 -4.54
N GLU A 97 -6.04 -13.13 -5.14
CA GLU A 97 -5.94 -14.06 -6.25
C GLU A 97 -6.16 -13.35 -7.59
N GLY A 98 -5.54 -13.88 -8.64
CA GLY A 98 -5.77 -13.42 -10.01
C GLY A 98 -4.51 -13.46 -10.88
N ASN A 99 -4.71 -13.18 -12.17
CA ASN A 99 -3.62 -13.07 -13.13
C ASN A 99 -3.03 -11.66 -13.07
N MET A 100 -1.76 -11.55 -12.67
CA MET A 100 -1.08 -10.26 -12.53
C MET A 100 -1.02 -9.46 -13.83
N ASP A 101 -0.85 -10.12 -14.98
CA ASP A 101 -0.77 -9.43 -16.27
C ASP A 101 -2.14 -8.88 -16.72
N GLU A 102 -3.22 -9.59 -16.39
CA GLU A 102 -4.58 -9.13 -16.66
C GLU A 102 -4.96 -7.98 -15.73
N ILE A 103 -4.67 -8.10 -14.43
CA ILE A 103 -5.02 -7.09 -13.43
C ILE A 103 -4.26 -5.77 -13.66
N LEU A 104 -3.01 -5.85 -14.10
CA LEU A 104 -2.14 -4.67 -14.25
C LEU A 104 -2.08 -4.12 -15.67
N SER A 105 -2.80 -4.70 -16.64
CA SER A 105 -2.71 -4.32 -18.05
C SER A 105 -2.99 -2.84 -18.30
N ASP A 106 -3.97 -2.27 -17.60
CA ASP A 106 -4.36 -0.87 -17.80
C ASP A 106 -3.32 0.09 -17.22
N ILE A 107 -2.73 -0.28 -16.08
CA ILE A 107 -1.62 0.48 -15.47
C ILE A 107 -0.39 0.40 -16.38
N ASP A 108 -0.06 -0.80 -16.87
CA ASP A 108 1.04 -1.02 -17.81
C ASP A 108 0.87 -0.16 -19.07
N GLN A 109 -0.33 -0.14 -19.66
CA GLN A 109 -0.60 0.68 -20.84
C GLN A 109 -0.48 2.17 -20.57
N LYS A 110 -1.00 2.67 -19.44
CA LYS A 110 -0.95 4.10 -19.09
C LYS A 110 0.48 4.55 -18.81
N LEU A 111 1.28 3.76 -18.08
CA LEU A 111 2.67 4.08 -17.79
C LEU A 111 3.55 4.01 -19.05
N ASN A 112 3.35 2.99 -19.90
CA ASN A 112 4.10 2.84 -21.16
C ASN A 112 3.82 3.96 -22.19
N LYS A 113 2.61 4.54 -22.18
CA LYS A 113 2.24 5.66 -23.06
C LYS A 113 2.73 7.01 -22.55
N SER A 114 3.26 7.08 -21.32
CA SER A 114 3.71 8.34 -20.73
C SER A 114 5.15 8.67 -21.14
N ASP A 115 5.54 9.94 -21.01
CA ASP A 115 6.93 10.38 -21.19
C ASP A 115 7.85 9.95 -20.03
N LEU A 116 7.36 9.09 -19.10
CA LEU A 116 8.19 8.55 -18.03
C LEU A 116 9.28 7.65 -18.60
N LYS A 117 10.51 7.95 -18.19
CA LYS A 117 11.68 7.15 -18.54
C LYS A 117 11.99 6.19 -17.41
N GLU A 118 12.70 5.11 -17.70
CA GLU A 118 13.24 4.20 -16.67
C GLU A 118 14.10 4.92 -15.61
N SER A 119 14.62 6.11 -15.92
CA SER A 119 15.31 6.94 -14.92
C SER A 119 14.39 7.47 -13.82
N ASP A 120 13.06 7.47 -14.03
CA ASP A 120 12.09 7.75 -12.97
C ASP A 120 12.11 6.60 -11.95
N LYS A 121 12.39 6.96 -10.69
CA LYS A 121 12.54 5.98 -9.61
C LYS A 121 11.24 5.23 -9.31
N GLY A 122 10.10 5.91 -9.43
CA GLY A 122 8.80 5.30 -9.17
C GLY A 122 8.45 4.27 -10.23
N TYR A 123 8.63 4.66 -11.49
CA TYR A 123 8.37 3.76 -12.61
C TYR A 123 9.33 2.57 -12.65
N SER A 124 10.64 2.79 -12.46
CA SER A 124 11.60 1.68 -12.37
C SER A 124 11.33 0.73 -11.21
N THR A 125 10.87 1.25 -10.06
CA THR A 125 10.46 0.41 -8.92
C THR A 125 9.27 -0.47 -9.28
N TYR A 126 8.27 0.07 -9.96
CA TYR A 126 7.14 -0.70 -10.48
C TYR A 126 7.57 -1.79 -11.47
N LEU A 127 8.40 -1.44 -12.46
CA LEU A 127 8.92 -2.40 -13.44
C LEU A 127 9.72 -3.53 -12.80
N ASN A 128 10.58 -3.22 -11.83
CA ASN A 128 11.32 -4.24 -11.10
C ASN A 128 10.40 -5.25 -10.40
N MET A 129 9.28 -4.79 -9.81
CA MET A 129 8.28 -5.68 -9.22
C MET A 129 7.61 -6.56 -10.28
N ARG A 130 7.22 -5.97 -11.43
CA ARG A 130 6.59 -6.71 -12.55
C ARG A 130 7.50 -7.80 -13.12
N GLU A 131 8.79 -7.52 -13.25
CA GLU A 131 9.77 -8.44 -13.81
C GLU A 131 10.33 -9.43 -12.77
N GLY A 132 9.85 -9.38 -11.52
CA GLY A 132 10.35 -10.23 -10.43
C GLY A 132 11.80 -9.93 -10.01
N LYS A 133 12.32 -8.76 -10.37
CA LYS A 133 13.65 -8.30 -9.95
C LYS A 133 13.65 -7.91 -8.48
N THR A 134 14.84 -7.84 -7.89
CA THR A 134 15.00 -7.28 -6.54
C THR A 134 14.69 -5.79 -6.56
N ASP A 135 13.80 -5.37 -5.68
CA ASP A 135 13.45 -3.98 -5.46
C ASP A 135 13.70 -3.58 -3.99
N ASN A 136 13.26 -2.39 -3.62
CA ASN A 136 13.38 -1.88 -2.26
C ASN A 136 12.16 -2.23 -1.41
N GLU A 137 11.58 -3.43 -1.54
CA GLU A 137 10.36 -3.88 -0.83
C GLU A 137 10.35 -3.46 0.64
N ASN A 138 11.41 -3.75 1.40
CA ASN A 138 11.48 -3.41 2.83
C ASN A 138 11.37 -1.90 3.11
N GLU A 139 11.99 -1.07 2.27
CA GLU A 139 11.92 0.39 2.40
C GLU A 139 10.53 0.91 2.03
N ILE A 140 9.90 0.31 1.02
CA ILE A 140 8.53 0.67 0.61
C ILE A 140 7.54 0.31 1.72
N LEU A 141 7.65 -0.90 2.31
CA LEU A 141 6.82 -1.30 3.45
C LEU A 141 7.03 -0.40 4.67
N LYS A 142 8.27 0.04 4.92
CA LYS A 142 8.58 1.03 5.95
C LYS A 142 7.91 2.37 5.66
N ASN A 143 7.97 2.86 4.43
CA ASN A 143 7.31 4.11 4.03
C ASN A 143 5.78 4.02 4.12
N ILE A 144 5.19 2.85 3.81
CA ILE A 144 3.76 2.57 4.05
C ILE A 144 3.46 2.69 5.54
N TRP A 145 4.19 1.98 6.41
CA TRP A 145 4.03 2.06 7.86
C TRP A 145 4.10 3.51 8.38
N GLU A 146 5.12 4.26 7.97
CA GLU A 146 5.35 5.62 8.42
C GLU A 146 4.26 6.59 7.95
N SER A 147 3.90 6.54 6.67
CA SER A 147 2.94 7.47 6.06
C SER A 147 1.49 7.13 6.40
N CYS A 148 1.14 5.84 6.47
CA CYS A 148 -0.22 5.39 6.71
C CYS A 148 -0.57 5.33 8.19
N LEU A 149 0.38 4.98 9.08
CA LEU A 149 0.08 4.72 10.48
C LEU A 149 0.84 5.66 11.42
N TYR A 150 2.17 5.62 11.40
CA TYR A 150 2.99 6.16 12.48
C TYR A 150 3.00 7.69 12.56
N HIS A 151 3.24 8.39 11.44
CA HIS A 151 3.27 9.85 11.46
C HIS A 151 1.90 10.45 11.77
N SER A 152 0.83 9.86 11.24
CA SER A 152 -0.53 10.34 11.49
C SER A 152 -0.95 10.12 12.95
N PHE A 153 -0.54 9.01 13.56
CA PHE A 153 -0.74 8.74 14.98
C PHE A 153 0.00 9.74 15.87
N LEU A 154 1.30 9.97 15.63
CA LEU A 154 2.09 10.94 16.40
C LEU A 154 1.56 12.37 16.27
N ASN A 155 1.10 12.77 15.08
CA ASN A 155 0.50 14.08 14.88
C ASN A 155 -0.82 14.22 15.66
N ASN A 156 -1.62 13.16 15.74
CA ASN A 156 -2.86 13.17 16.52
C ASN A 156 -2.59 13.29 18.03
N LEU A 157 -1.57 12.59 18.54
CA LEU A 157 -1.15 12.72 19.94
C LEU A 157 -0.66 14.13 20.29
N LYS A 158 0.05 14.81 19.38
CA LYS A 158 0.53 16.19 19.60
C LYS A 158 -0.57 17.25 19.57
N ILE A 159 -1.71 16.97 18.97
CA ILE A 159 -2.88 17.90 18.96
C ILE A 159 -3.68 17.77 20.26
N ASN A 160 -3.54 16.66 20.98
CA ASN A 160 -4.26 16.36 22.21
C ASN A 160 -3.45 16.61 23.50
N ILE A 161 -2.32 17.34 23.42
CA ILE A 161 -1.49 17.80 24.54
C ILE A 161 -1.37 19.33 24.44
#